data_AF-A0A1I2EV94-F1
#
_entry.id   AF-A0A1I2EV94-F1
#
_cell.length_a   1.000
_cell.length_b   1.000
_cell.length_c   1.000
_cell.angle_alpha   90.00
_cell.angle_beta   90.00
_cell.angle_gamma   90.00
#
_symmetry.space_group_name_H-M   'P 1'
#
loop_
_entity.id
_entity.type
_entity.pdbx_description
1 polymer ?
#
loop_
_entity_poly.entity_id
_entity_poly.type
_entity_poly.pdbx_seq_one_letter_code
_entity_poly.pdbx_strand_id
1 'polypeptide(L)'
;MTYLESLRINQLDKQKKIEDLLEINKAQTVGHGYIDAITDFKYIEALISGLSQIGVAIDCVTWWCHCSEDNKDLFGCPHGLGGPQSIYFDGWFSEIGIDNESFDLPNDAYQKLEQGKVSLEEIKTINETAQAYIKHFTEGEKFSPCFKPAVWLHVPVEWRRDIETEGYAPSV
;
A
#
# COMPACT_ATOMS: atom_id res chain seq x y z
N MET A 1 -12.07 -17.50 -16.08
CA MET A 1 -11.18 -16.36 -15.89
C MET A 1 -11.73 -15.51 -14.79
N THR A 2 -11.35 -15.88 -13.57
CA THR A 2 -11.48 -15.04 -12.38
C THR A 2 -10.57 -13.83 -12.49
N TYR A 3 -10.72 -12.88 -11.57
CA TYR A 3 -9.83 -11.72 -11.47
C TYR A 3 -8.35 -12.14 -11.33
N LEU A 4 -8.01 -13.03 -10.37
CA LEU A 4 -6.63 -13.49 -10.18
C LEU A 4 -6.09 -14.28 -11.38
N GLU A 5 -6.92 -15.09 -12.06
CA GLU A 5 -6.53 -15.75 -13.32
C GLU A 5 -6.19 -14.72 -14.40
N SER A 6 -6.94 -13.61 -14.49
CA SER A 6 -6.70 -12.56 -15.48
C SER A 6 -5.39 -11.82 -15.26
N LEU A 7 -4.99 -11.63 -14.00
CA LEU A 7 -3.70 -11.02 -13.66
C LEU A 7 -2.53 -11.91 -14.08
N ARG A 8 -2.64 -13.23 -13.88
CA ARG A 8 -1.59 -14.20 -14.24
C ARG A 8 -1.27 -14.24 -15.72
N ILE A 9 -2.26 -14.03 -16.60
CA ILE A 9 -2.07 -14.11 -18.06
C ILE A 9 -1.07 -13.06 -18.56
N ASN A 10 -1.02 -11.88 -17.93
CA ASN A 10 -0.13 -10.79 -18.32
C ASN A 10 0.79 -10.40 -17.15
N GLN A 11 1.21 -11.37 -16.35
CA GLN A 11 1.92 -11.14 -15.10
C GLN A 11 3.10 -10.17 -15.24
N LEU A 12 4.02 -10.41 -16.18
CA LEU A 12 5.22 -9.58 -16.33
C LEU A 12 4.89 -8.12 -16.68
N ASP A 13 3.93 -7.90 -17.58
CA ASP A 13 3.47 -6.55 -17.94
C ASP A 13 2.75 -5.87 -16.77
N LYS A 14 1.94 -6.62 -16.01
CA LYS A 14 1.23 -6.10 -14.84
C LYS A 14 2.18 -5.75 -13.71
N GLN A 15 3.11 -6.64 -13.36
CA GLN A 15 4.12 -6.37 -12.34
C GLN A 15 4.95 -5.15 -12.73
N LYS A 16 5.43 -5.06 -13.98
CA LYS A 16 6.14 -3.88 -14.45
C LYS A 16 5.35 -2.59 -14.26
N LYS A 17 4.07 -2.56 -14.67
CA LYS A 17 3.21 -1.38 -14.50
C LYS A 17 2.98 -1.04 -13.03
N ILE A 18 2.89 -2.04 -12.15
CA ILE A 18 2.81 -1.81 -10.71
C ILE A 18 4.11 -1.18 -10.21
N GLU A 19 5.28 -1.73 -10.57
CA GLU A 19 6.58 -1.15 -10.16
C GLU A 19 6.74 0.29 -10.65
N ASP A 20 6.41 0.57 -11.92
CA ASP A 20 6.46 1.93 -12.48
C ASP A 20 5.56 2.89 -11.67
N LEU A 21 4.35 2.44 -11.29
CA LEU A 21 3.44 3.23 -10.45
C LEU A 21 3.98 3.43 -9.03
N LEU A 22 4.57 2.39 -8.42
CA LEU A 22 5.16 2.49 -7.10
C LEU A 22 6.31 3.50 -7.11
N GLU A 23 7.20 3.44 -8.10
CA GLU A 23 8.33 4.35 -8.24
C GLU A 23 7.88 5.82 -8.43
N ILE A 24 7.00 6.07 -9.40
CA ILE A 24 6.51 7.43 -9.70
C ILE A 24 5.81 8.06 -8.48
N ASN A 25 5.10 7.25 -7.69
CA ASN A 25 4.36 7.70 -6.52
C ASN A 25 5.15 7.52 -5.21
N LYS A 26 6.46 7.25 -5.28
CA LYS A 26 7.35 7.08 -4.13
C LYS A 26 6.81 6.12 -3.07
N ALA A 27 6.18 5.05 -3.53
CA ALA A 27 5.61 4.02 -2.69
C ALA A 27 6.60 2.88 -2.49
N GLN A 28 6.90 2.57 -1.24
CA GLN A 28 7.82 1.50 -0.87
C GLN A 28 7.02 0.36 -0.23
N THR A 29 7.16 -0.86 -0.76
CA THR A 29 6.56 -2.05 -0.15
C THR A 29 7.39 -2.57 1.01
N VAL A 30 6.76 -3.32 1.91
CA VAL A 30 7.46 -4.09 2.95
C VAL A 30 7.63 -5.54 2.47
N GLY A 31 8.85 -6.06 2.55
CA GLY A 31 9.18 -7.41 2.09
C GLY A 31 9.19 -7.57 0.57
N HIS A 32 8.98 -8.80 0.09
CA HIS A 32 9.11 -9.17 -1.32
C HIS A 32 7.78 -9.22 -2.09
N GLY A 33 6.66 -8.95 -1.42
CA GLY A 33 5.32 -8.95 -2.03
C GLY A 33 4.86 -7.55 -2.42
N TYR A 34 3.57 -7.44 -2.73
CA TYR A 34 2.88 -6.18 -3.00
C TYR A 34 1.97 -5.77 -1.84
N ILE A 35 2.48 -5.95 -0.62
CA ILE A 35 1.82 -5.55 0.62
C ILE A 35 2.52 -4.34 1.23
N ASP A 36 1.79 -3.60 2.06
CA ASP A 36 2.28 -2.39 2.73
C ASP A 36 3.05 -1.47 1.77
N ALA A 37 2.44 -1.11 0.63
CA ALA A 37 3.00 -0.10 -0.26
C ALA A 37 2.82 1.30 0.39
N ILE A 38 3.77 1.66 1.25
CA ILE A 38 3.77 2.89 2.06
C ILE A 38 4.12 4.09 1.18
N THR A 39 3.30 5.15 1.21
CA THR A 39 3.61 6.42 0.52
C THR A 39 3.08 7.64 1.28
N ASP A 40 3.49 8.83 0.86
CA ASP A 40 2.96 10.10 1.38
C ASP A 40 1.60 10.45 0.78
N PHE A 41 0.78 11.17 1.54
CA PHE A 41 -0.55 11.62 1.13
C PHE A 41 -0.59 12.37 -0.20
N LYS A 42 0.46 13.12 -0.54
CA LYS A 42 0.48 13.84 -1.82
C LYS A 42 0.56 12.91 -3.03
N TYR A 43 0.92 11.65 -2.86
CA TYR A 43 1.05 10.67 -3.94
C TYR A 43 -0.04 9.58 -3.91
N ILE A 44 -0.70 9.35 -2.77
CA ILE A 44 -1.61 8.21 -2.61
C ILE A 44 -2.78 8.22 -3.60
N GLU A 45 -3.35 9.40 -3.89
CA GLU A 45 -4.46 9.51 -4.84
C GLU A 45 -4.04 9.15 -6.28
N ALA A 46 -2.85 9.59 -6.70
CA ALA A 46 -2.31 9.26 -8.01
C ALA A 46 -1.95 7.76 -8.11
N LEU A 47 -1.42 7.18 -7.04
CA LEU A 47 -1.15 5.74 -6.96
C LEU A 47 -2.44 4.92 -7.10
N ILE A 48 -3.47 5.21 -6.29
CA ILE A 48 -4.75 4.51 -6.32
C ILE A 48 -5.40 4.61 -7.71
N SER A 49 -5.39 5.82 -8.31
CA SER A 49 -5.92 6.04 -9.65
C SER A 49 -5.18 5.20 -10.70
N GLY A 50 -3.84 5.18 -10.65
CA GLY A 50 -3.02 4.36 -11.54
C GLY A 50 -3.31 2.87 -11.41
N LEU A 51 -3.41 2.36 -10.18
CA LEU A 51 -3.76 0.97 -9.89
C LEU A 51 -5.14 0.60 -10.46
N SER A 52 -6.14 1.47 -10.30
CA SER A 52 -7.46 1.27 -10.91
C SER A 52 -7.40 1.19 -12.43
N GLN A 53 -6.63 2.07 -13.08
CA GLN A 53 -6.49 2.10 -14.54
C GLN A 53 -5.87 0.82 -15.09
N ILE A 54 -4.92 0.22 -14.35
CA ILE A 54 -4.32 -1.05 -14.72
C ILE A 54 -5.09 -2.27 -14.18
N GLY A 55 -6.24 -2.07 -13.53
CA GLY A 55 -7.08 -3.15 -13.04
C GLY A 55 -6.44 -3.95 -11.90
N VAL A 56 -5.82 -3.27 -10.95
CA VAL A 56 -5.31 -3.86 -9.71
C VAL A 56 -6.12 -3.31 -8.53
N ALA A 57 -6.73 -4.22 -7.80
CA ALA A 57 -7.54 -3.89 -6.62
C ALA A 57 -6.69 -3.74 -5.36
N ILE A 58 -7.16 -2.91 -4.43
CA ILE A 58 -6.62 -2.76 -3.07
C ILE A 58 -7.54 -3.51 -2.11
N ASP A 59 -7.00 -4.42 -1.32
CA ASP A 59 -7.77 -5.20 -0.34
C ASP A 59 -7.60 -4.74 1.11
N CYS A 60 -6.52 -4.00 1.41
CA CYS A 60 -6.28 -3.48 2.75
C CYS A 60 -5.59 -2.11 2.71
N VAL A 61 -5.86 -1.28 3.72
CA VAL A 61 -5.07 -0.09 4.05
C VAL A 61 -4.62 -0.17 5.49
N THR A 62 -3.30 -0.05 5.68
CA THR A 62 -2.65 0.04 6.99
C THR A 62 -1.99 1.41 7.14
N TRP A 63 -1.58 1.74 8.37
CA TRP A 63 -0.97 3.03 8.68
C TRP A 63 0.43 2.86 9.25
N TRP A 64 1.31 3.75 8.82
CA TRP A 64 2.72 3.73 9.18
C TRP A 64 3.16 5.10 9.65
N CYS A 65 4.02 5.17 10.65
CA CYS A 65 4.61 6.41 11.13
C CYS A 65 5.93 6.67 10.40
N HIS A 66 6.05 7.84 9.77
CA HIS A 66 7.31 8.31 9.21
C HIS A 66 8.19 8.88 10.32
N CYS A 67 9.24 8.16 10.68
CA CYS A 67 10.16 8.44 11.77
C CYS A 67 11.41 9.16 11.24
N SER A 68 11.30 10.48 11.06
CA SER A 68 12.42 11.40 10.84
C SER A 68 12.71 12.20 12.12
N GLU A 69 13.87 12.86 12.20
CA GLU A 69 14.15 13.77 13.33
C GLU A 69 13.16 14.93 13.37
N ASP A 70 12.78 15.50 12.21
CA ASP A 70 11.75 16.55 12.14
C ASP A 70 10.41 16.07 12.73
N ASN A 71 9.96 14.86 12.38
CA ASN A 71 8.70 14.32 12.87
C ASN A 71 8.78 13.92 14.35
N LYS A 72 9.96 13.52 14.83
CA LYS A 72 10.20 13.27 16.25
C LYS A 72 10.07 14.54 17.07
N ASP A 73 10.66 15.65 16.61
CA ASP A 73 10.58 16.93 17.31
C ASP A 73 9.18 17.55 17.26
N LEU A 74 8.47 17.39 16.14
CA LEU A 74 7.13 17.97 15.95
C LEU A 74 5.99 17.13 16.51
N PHE A 75 6.09 15.79 16.40
CA PHE A 75 4.97 14.89 16.63
C PHE A 75 5.28 13.78 17.65
N GLY A 76 6.51 13.69 18.16
CA GLY A 76 6.88 12.69 19.18
C GLY A 76 7.15 11.29 18.63
N CYS A 77 7.48 11.15 17.34
CA CYS A 77 7.88 9.88 16.73
C CYS A 77 9.08 9.21 17.45
N PRO A 78 9.24 7.87 17.38
CA PRO A 78 8.42 6.92 16.60
C PRO A 78 7.08 6.59 17.26
N HIS A 79 6.09 6.36 16.41
CA HIS A 79 4.86 5.68 16.80
C HIS A 79 4.90 4.27 16.22
N GLY A 80 4.55 3.24 16.99
CA GLY A 80 4.41 1.88 16.47
C GLY A 80 5.53 0.90 16.83
N LEU A 81 5.71 -0.13 15.99
CA LEU A 81 6.41 -1.37 16.34
C LEU A 81 7.74 -1.62 15.60
N GLY A 82 8.23 -0.66 14.80
CA GLY A 82 9.40 -0.88 13.95
C GLY A 82 9.05 -1.01 12.46
N GLY A 83 10.08 -0.98 11.60
CA GLY A 83 9.90 -1.16 10.16
C GLY A 83 11.11 -0.73 9.32
N PRO A 84 10.97 -0.64 7.99
CA PRO A 84 12.10 -0.45 7.10
C PRO A 84 12.60 1.00 7.05
N GLN A 85 13.88 1.17 6.73
CA GLN A 85 14.42 2.46 6.28
C GLN A 85 13.69 2.89 5.00
N SER A 86 13.33 4.17 4.90
CA SER A 86 12.72 4.68 3.68
C SER A 86 13.76 4.84 2.58
N ILE A 87 13.42 4.44 1.35
CA ILE A 87 14.25 4.65 0.15
C ILE A 87 13.94 5.97 -0.57
N TYR A 88 12.84 6.64 -0.22
CA TYR A 88 12.35 7.85 -0.88
C TYR A 88 12.33 9.10 0.00
N PHE A 89 12.41 8.92 1.32
CA PHE A 89 12.32 9.98 2.32
C PHE A 89 13.41 9.76 3.38
N ASP A 90 13.84 10.82 4.04
CA ASP A 90 14.80 10.69 5.14
C ASP A 90 14.13 10.01 6.35
N GLY A 91 14.84 9.10 7.01
CA GLY A 91 14.33 8.34 8.15
C GLY A 91 13.70 6.99 7.76
N TRP A 92 12.91 6.43 8.67
CA TRP A 92 12.38 5.07 8.55
C TRP A 92 10.88 5.04 8.81
N PHE A 93 10.22 3.93 8.47
CA PHE A 93 8.79 3.73 8.74
C PHE A 93 8.57 2.78 9.91
N SER A 94 7.60 3.08 10.76
CA SER A 94 7.21 2.23 11.88
C SER A 94 5.75 1.84 11.76
N GLU A 95 5.43 0.55 11.82
CA GLU A 95 4.06 0.06 11.69
C GLU A 95 3.22 0.55 12.87
N ILE A 96 2.10 1.20 12.58
CA ILE A 96 1.16 1.61 13.61
C ILE A 96 0.30 0.39 13.94
N GLY A 97 0.44 -0.13 15.17
CA GLY A 97 -0.20 -1.38 15.57
C GLY A 97 -1.73 -1.37 15.44
N ILE A 98 -2.29 -2.59 15.37
CA ILE A 98 -3.70 -2.98 15.09
C ILE A 98 -4.76 -2.24 15.94
N ASP A 99 -4.37 -1.68 17.08
CA ASP A 99 -5.27 -0.82 17.88
C ASP A 99 -5.65 0.48 17.16
N ASN A 100 -4.93 0.82 16.09
CA ASN A 100 -5.29 1.87 15.15
C ASN A 100 -6.07 1.27 13.99
N GLU A 101 -7.14 1.97 13.59
CA GLU A 101 -8.07 1.53 12.57
C GLU A 101 -7.32 1.14 11.29
N SER A 102 -7.54 -0.06 10.79
CA SER A 102 -7.22 -0.48 9.42
C SER A 102 -8.48 -0.47 8.56
N PHE A 103 -8.30 -0.47 7.26
CA PHE A 103 -9.37 -0.81 6.32
C PHE A 103 -9.12 -2.18 5.76
N ASP A 104 -10.12 -3.05 5.88
CA ASP A 104 -10.18 -4.30 5.15
C ASP A 104 -11.35 -4.24 4.17
N LEU A 105 -11.12 -4.78 2.98
CA LEU A 105 -12.15 -4.87 1.97
C LEU A 105 -13.35 -5.69 2.50
N PRO A 106 -14.60 -5.22 2.29
CA PRO A 106 -15.79 -5.98 2.69
C PRO A 106 -15.77 -7.41 2.12
N ASN A 107 -16.21 -8.39 2.91
CA ASN A 107 -16.07 -9.80 2.57
C ASN A 107 -16.74 -10.17 1.23
N ASP A 108 -17.87 -9.56 0.87
CA ASP A 108 -18.51 -9.78 -0.42
C ASP A 108 -17.66 -9.31 -1.61
N ALA A 109 -17.03 -8.14 -1.50
CA ALA A 109 -16.08 -7.64 -2.50
C ALA A 109 -14.80 -8.51 -2.55
N TYR A 110 -14.28 -8.92 -1.38
CA TYR A 110 -13.13 -9.82 -1.29
C TYR A 110 -13.39 -11.17 -1.98
N GLN A 111 -14.49 -11.85 -1.65
CA GLN A 111 -14.86 -13.13 -2.28
C GLN A 111 -15.03 -13.00 -3.80
N LYS A 112 -15.49 -11.83 -4.27
CA LYS A 112 -15.64 -11.56 -5.69
C LYS A 112 -14.29 -11.41 -6.40
N LEU A 113 -13.27 -10.83 -5.77
CA LEU A 113 -11.91 -10.79 -6.31
C LEU A 113 -11.28 -12.20 -6.34
N GLU A 114 -11.50 -13.01 -5.30
CA GLU A 114 -10.95 -14.37 -5.21
C GLU A 114 -11.53 -15.32 -6.27
N GLN A 115 -12.85 -15.33 -6.43
CA GLN A 115 -13.57 -16.39 -7.16
C GLN A 115 -14.31 -15.88 -8.38
N GLY A 116 -14.50 -14.56 -8.49
CA GLY A 116 -15.39 -13.94 -9.45
C GLY A 116 -14.69 -13.34 -10.66
N LYS A 117 -15.53 -12.91 -11.61
CA LYS A 117 -15.16 -11.99 -12.67
C LYS A 117 -15.38 -10.57 -12.16
N VAL A 118 -14.39 -9.72 -12.37
CA VAL A 118 -14.42 -8.32 -11.92
C VAL A 118 -14.00 -7.45 -13.09
N SER A 119 -14.83 -6.46 -13.41
CA SER A 119 -14.56 -5.45 -14.43
C SER A 119 -13.66 -4.34 -13.90
N LEU A 120 -13.08 -3.55 -14.80
CA LEU A 120 -12.28 -2.38 -14.42
C LEU A 120 -13.08 -1.35 -13.61
N GLU A 121 -14.37 -1.17 -13.91
CA GLU A 121 -15.21 -0.24 -13.17
C GLU A 121 -15.44 -0.71 -11.74
N GLU A 122 -15.62 -2.02 -11.53
CA GLU A 122 -15.75 -2.59 -10.19
C GLU A 122 -14.45 -2.47 -9.38
N ILE A 123 -13.28 -2.68 -10.02
CA ILE A 123 -11.98 -2.44 -9.38
C ILE A 123 -11.82 -0.96 -9.00
N LYS A 124 -12.27 -0.05 -9.86
CA LYS A 124 -12.25 1.38 -9.58
C LYS A 124 -13.12 1.71 -8.35
N THR A 125 -14.34 1.18 -8.27
CA THR A 125 -15.21 1.37 -7.09
C THR A 125 -14.60 0.79 -5.81
N ILE A 126 -13.96 -0.38 -5.88
CA ILE A 126 -13.22 -0.97 -4.75
C ILE A 126 -12.14 -0.01 -4.26
N ASN A 127 -11.29 0.46 -5.18
CA ASN A 127 -10.19 1.36 -4.87
C ASN A 127 -10.65 2.73 -4.37
N GLU A 128 -11.77 3.26 -4.89
CA GLU A 128 -12.42 4.49 -4.39
C GLU A 128 -12.89 4.32 -2.95
N THR A 129 -13.28 3.12 -2.53
CA THR A 129 -13.65 2.83 -1.13
C THR A 129 -12.43 2.92 -0.21
N ALA A 130 -11.29 2.34 -0.62
CA ALA A 130 -10.03 2.48 0.10
C ALA A 130 -9.58 3.96 0.16
N GLN A 131 -9.72 4.71 -0.94
CA GLN A 131 -9.41 6.14 -0.98
C GLN A 131 -10.32 6.96 -0.03
N ALA A 132 -11.62 6.66 -0.01
CA ALA A 132 -12.58 7.32 0.86
C ALA A 132 -12.26 7.06 2.34
N TYR A 133 -11.88 5.83 2.67
CA TYR A 133 -11.39 5.48 4.01
C TYR A 133 -10.16 6.31 4.40
N ILE A 134 -9.14 6.38 3.53
CA ILE A 134 -7.92 7.16 3.80
C ILE A 134 -8.26 8.62 4.10
N LYS A 135 -9.13 9.23 3.28
CA LYS A 135 -9.60 10.61 3.50
C LYS A 135 -10.30 10.76 4.84
N HIS A 136 -11.23 9.86 5.16
CA HIS A 136 -11.96 9.91 6.42
C HIS A 136 -11.05 9.77 7.64
N PHE A 137 -10.10 8.83 7.62
CA PHE A 137 -9.17 8.64 8.74
C PHE A 137 -8.32 9.90 9.00
N THR A 138 -7.88 10.60 7.94
CA THR A 138 -7.10 11.84 8.10
C THR A 138 -7.85 13.01 8.75
N GLU A 139 -9.18 12.93 8.79
CA GLU A 139 -10.03 13.91 9.47
C GLU A 139 -10.29 13.53 10.95
N GLY A 140 -9.88 12.33 11.36
CA GLY A 140 -10.12 11.80 12.70
C GLY A 140 -9.13 12.31 13.76
N GLU A 141 -9.55 12.32 15.03
CA GLU A 141 -8.74 12.81 16.16
C GLU A 141 -7.48 11.99 16.42
N LYS A 142 -7.47 10.72 16.02
CA LYS A 142 -6.31 9.82 16.17
C LYS A 142 -5.21 10.08 15.13
N PHE A 143 -5.51 10.82 14.07
CA PHE A 143 -4.57 11.06 12.99
C PHE A 143 -3.44 12.00 13.44
N SER A 144 -2.22 11.67 13.01
CA SER A 144 -1.06 12.55 13.12
C SER A 144 -0.46 12.79 11.72
N PRO A 145 0.01 14.01 11.38
CA PRO A 145 0.62 14.30 10.08
C PRO A 145 1.86 13.44 9.73
N CYS A 146 2.49 12.83 10.73
CA CYS A 146 3.57 11.87 10.53
C CYS A 146 3.10 10.51 10.00
N PHE A 147 1.79 10.21 10.08
CA PHE A 147 1.24 8.96 9.58
C PHE A 147 1.21 8.96 8.05
N LYS A 148 1.40 7.79 7.47
CA LYS A 148 1.50 7.52 6.04
C LYS A 148 0.63 6.31 5.73
N PRO A 149 -0.26 6.39 4.74
CA PRO A 149 -1.03 5.24 4.32
C PRO A 149 -0.11 4.22 3.64
N ALA A 150 -0.43 2.94 3.82
CA ALA A 150 0.14 1.85 3.04
C ALA A 150 -1.00 0.99 2.50
N VAL A 151 -0.92 0.67 1.21
CA VAL A 151 -1.96 -0.12 0.54
C VAL A 151 -1.47 -1.53 0.25
N TRP A 152 -2.36 -2.50 0.41
CA TRP A 152 -2.11 -3.89 0.04
C TRP A 152 -2.77 -4.14 -1.31
N LEU A 153 -1.99 -4.66 -2.25
CA LEU A 153 -2.51 -4.98 -3.57
C LEU A 153 -3.05 -6.40 -3.57
N HIS A 154 -4.30 -6.54 -3.98
CA HIS A 154 -4.92 -7.85 -4.15
C HIS A 154 -4.43 -8.47 -5.46
N VAL A 155 -3.31 -9.19 -5.37
CA VAL A 155 -2.63 -9.87 -6.48
C VAL A 155 -2.33 -11.32 -6.09
N PRO A 156 -2.01 -12.21 -7.06
CA PRO A 156 -1.64 -13.58 -6.73
C PRO A 156 -0.52 -13.67 -5.67
N VAL A 157 -0.70 -14.50 -4.64
CA VAL A 157 0.21 -14.60 -3.49
C VAL A 157 1.63 -15.03 -3.86
N GLU A 158 1.78 -15.72 -4.98
CA GLU A 158 3.06 -16.13 -5.55
C GLU A 158 3.83 -14.99 -6.24
N TRP A 159 3.19 -13.84 -6.49
CA TRP A 159 3.89 -12.69 -7.04
C TRP A 159 4.96 -12.20 -6.07
N ARG A 160 6.15 -12.01 -6.62
CA ARG A 160 7.32 -11.50 -5.92
C ARG A 160 7.90 -10.37 -6.74
N ARG A 161 8.36 -9.33 -6.04
CA ARG A 161 9.13 -8.24 -6.61
C ARG A 161 10.56 -8.73 -6.83
N ASP A 162 11.12 -8.46 -8.01
CA ASP A 162 12.54 -8.64 -8.27
C ASP A 162 13.29 -7.47 -7.65
N ILE A 163 13.58 -7.57 -6.36
CA ILE A 163 14.39 -6.57 -5.65
C ILE A 163 15.85 -6.92 -5.92
N GLU A 164 16.54 -6.14 -6.76
CA GLU A 164 18.01 -6.19 -6.78
C GLU A 164 18.50 -5.87 -5.35
N THR A 165 19.16 -6.85 -4.74
CA THR A 165 19.63 -6.79 -3.36
C THR A 165 20.83 -5.84 -3.24
N GLU A 166 20.59 -4.54 -3.34
CA GLU A 166 21.53 -3.52 -2.87
C GLU A 166 20.94 -2.87 -1.62
N GLY A 167 21.32 -3.36 -0.43
CA GLY A 167 21.03 -2.65 0.82
C GLY A 167 20.52 -3.47 2.00
N TYR A 168 20.26 -4.78 1.86
CA TYR A 168 20.05 -5.63 3.04
C TYR A 168 21.39 -5.84 3.75
N ALA A 169 21.79 -4.89 4.60
CA ALA A 169 22.75 -5.17 5.65
C ALA A 169 22.01 -5.95 6.73
N PRO A 170 22.30 -7.25 6.95
CA PRO A 170 21.77 -7.94 8.11
C PRO A 170 22.31 -7.24 9.36
N SER A 171 21.41 -6.73 10.19
CA SER A 171 21.75 -6.32 11.55
C SER A 171 22.27 -7.54 12.30
N VAL A 172 23.54 -7.46 12.71
CA VAL A 172 24.25 -8.41 13.57
C VAL A 172 23.72 -8.37 14.99
#